data_AF-Q3L8X3-F1
#
_entry.id   AF-Q3L8X3-F1
#
_cell.length_a   1.000
_cell.length_b   1.000
_cell.length_c   1.000
_cell.angle_alpha   90.00
_cell.angle_beta   90.00
_cell.angle_gamma   90.00
#
_symmetry.space_group_name_H-M   'P 1'
#
loop_
_entity.id
_entity.type
_entity.pdbx_description
1 polymer ?
#
loop_
_entity_poly.entity_id
_entity_poly.type
_entity_poly.pdbx_seq_one_letter_code
_entity_poly.pdbx_strand_id
1 'polypeptide(L)'
;MHSTHDFIVNGVITSSPDVARAELAGEETDNRKAVKVFDLHAICEASDALGGLFRADGEFTEAIAEHCACGEVDVFVALLQALSDYDNAAALLSHHIETDQCEAKHPNAAEVQAAAA
;
A
#
# COMPACT_ATOMS: atom_id res chain seq x y z
N MET A 1 6.73 21.79 -21.01
CA MET A 1 7.49 20.77 -20.25
C MET A 1 6.69 19.49 -20.36
N HIS A 2 7.23 18.45 -21.02
CA HIS A 2 6.56 17.14 -21.02
C HIS A 2 6.73 16.56 -19.61
N SER A 3 5.64 16.41 -18.89
CA SER A 3 5.66 15.72 -17.60
C SER A 3 5.83 14.24 -17.90
N THR A 4 7.04 13.72 -17.67
CA THR A 4 7.37 12.31 -17.82
C THR A 4 6.69 11.54 -16.69
N HIS A 5 5.45 11.14 -16.92
CA HIS A 5 4.76 10.22 -16.03
C HIS A 5 5.20 8.80 -16.41
N ASP A 6 5.59 8.01 -15.43
CA ASP A 6 5.90 6.61 -15.62
C ASP A 6 4.61 5.77 -15.43
N PHE A 7 4.46 4.71 -16.23
CA PHE A 7 3.25 3.87 -16.28
C PHE A 7 3.60 2.41 -16.00
N ILE A 8 2.77 1.70 -15.23
CA ILE A 8 2.94 0.25 -15.00
C ILE A 8 2.03 -0.55 -15.92
N VAL A 9 2.63 -1.51 -16.63
CA VAL A 9 1.93 -2.52 -17.43
C VAL A 9 2.50 -3.90 -17.13
N ASN A 10 1.68 -4.83 -16.65
CA ASN A 10 2.10 -6.18 -16.24
C ASN A 10 3.34 -6.20 -15.31
N GLY A 11 3.50 -5.18 -14.46
CA GLY A 11 4.64 -5.04 -13.55
C GLY A 11 5.90 -4.39 -14.17
N VAL A 12 5.86 -3.97 -15.44
CA VAL A 12 6.95 -3.25 -16.11
C VAL A 12 6.67 -1.75 -16.13
N ILE A 13 7.66 -0.94 -15.75
CA ILE A 13 7.59 0.53 -15.77
C ILE A 13 7.99 1.03 -17.16
N THR A 14 7.13 1.84 -17.79
CA THR A 14 7.34 2.42 -19.12
C THR A 14 7.16 3.93 -19.10
N SER A 15 7.77 4.65 -20.04
CA SER A 15 7.77 6.13 -20.10
C SER A 15 6.59 6.74 -20.87
N SER A 16 5.67 5.94 -21.42
CA SER A 16 4.51 6.41 -22.16
C SER A 16 3.39 5.36 -22.18
N PRO A 17 2.11 5.75 -21.99
CA PRO A 17 1.02 4.80 -21.98
C PRO A 17 0.77 4.18 -23.37
N ASP A 18 1.19 4.86 -24.44
CA ASP A 18 1.07 4.34 -25.80
C ASP A 18 2.17 3.32 -26.11
N VAL A 19 3.38 3.49 -25.55
CA VAL A 19 4.45 2.47 -25.60
C VAL A 19 4.01 1.24 -24.81
N ALA A 20 3.48 1.44 -23.60
CA ALA A 20 2.96 0.38 -22.75
C ALA A 20 1.83 -0.42 -23.44
N ARG A 21 0.90 0.27 -24.12
CA ARG A 21 -0.17 -0.37 -24.92
C ARG A 21 0.37 -1.08 -26.17
N ALA A 22 1.42 -0.55 -26.80
CA ALA A 22 2.02 -1.16 -27.98
C ALA A 22 2.79 -2.46 -27.64
N GLU A 23 3.52 -2.49 -26.52
CA GLU A 23 4.19 -3.71 -26.02
C GLU A 23 3.17 -4.82 -25.71
N LEU A 24 2.00 -4.46 -25.18
CA LEU A 24 0.89 -5.40 -24.92
C LEU A 24 0.15 -5.87 -26.18
N ALA A 25 0.25 -5.16 -27.30
CA ALA A 25 -0.50 -5.50 -28.50
C ALA A 25 -0.04 -6.81 -29.17
N GLY A 26 1.15 -7.30 -28.82
CA GLY A 26 1.71 -8.59 -29.26
C GLY A 26 1.30 -9.82 -28.45
N GLU A 27 0.58 -9.64 -27.33
CA GLU A 27 0.18 -10.72 -26.40
C GLU A 27 -1.19 -11.35 -26.74
N GLU A 28 -1.38 -12.64 -26.45
CA GLU A 28 -2.60 -13.38 -26.80
C GLU A 28 -3.85 -12.79 -26.13
N THR A 29 -4.99 -12.85 -26.84
CA THR A 29 -6.26 -12.18 -26.49
C THR A 29 -6.84 -12.55 -25.12
N ASP A 30 -6.50 -13.72 -24.59
CA ASP A 30 -6.97 -14.17 -23.27
C ASP A 30 -6.31 -13.38 -22.13
N ASN A 31 -5.16 -12.74 -22.39
CA ASN A 31 -4.47 -11.82 -21.48
C ASN A 31 -4.97 -10.35 -21.58
N ARG A 32 -5.90 -10.03 -22.50
CA ARG A 32 -6.25 -8.64 -22.87
C ARG A 32 -7.49 -8.03 -22.20
N LYS A 33 -8.29 -8.77 -21.43
CA LYS A 33 -9.57 -8.24 -20.90
C LYS A 33 -9.47 -7.26 -19.71
N ALA A 34 -8.28 -6.96 -19.17
CA ALA A 34 -8.16 -6.32 -17.85
C ALA A 34 -7.08 -5.23 -17.70
N VAL A 35 -6.57 -4.64 -18.78
CA VAL A 35 -5.46 -3.67 -18.66
C VAL A 35 -6.00 -2.28 -18.30
N LYS A 36 -6.13 -2.01 -17.00
CA LYS A 36 -6.17 -0.63 -16.49
C LYS A 36 -4.73 -0.16 -16.38
N VAL A 37 -4.31 0.73 -17.29
CA VAL A 37 -3.05 1.46 -17.14
C VAL A 37 -3.29 2.53 -16.09
N PHE A 38 -2.79 2.30 -14.88
CA PHE A 38 -2.66 3.35 -13.89
C PHE A 38 -1.29 3.99 -14.07
N ASP A 39 -1.24 5.31 -14.13
CA ASP A 39 0.03 5.99 -13.99
C ASP A 39 0.52 5.84 -12.54
N LEU A 40 1.84 5.82 -12.37
CA LEU A 40 2.45 5.66 -11.04
C LEU A 40 2.06 6.79 -10.09
N HIS A 41 1.79 7.98 -10.62
CA HIS A 41 1.39 9.12 -9.82
C HIS A 41 0.03 8.90 -9.16
N ALA A 42 -0.96 8.41 -9.88
CA ALA A 42 -2.29 8.08 -9.38
C ALA A 42 -2.25 6.93 -8.34
N ILE A 43 -1.34 5.96 -8.50
CA ILE A 43 -1.12 4.92 -7.48
C ILE A 43 -0.53 5.52 -6.21
N CYS A 44 0.46 6.41 -6.33
CA CYS A 44 1.04 7.11 -5.19
C CYS A 44 -0.01 7.99 -4.50
N GLU A 45 -0.78 8.79 -5.24
CA GLU A 45 -1.86 9.62 -4.69
C GLU A 45 -2.91 8.79 -3.95
N ALA A 46 -3.31 7.63 -4.50
CA ALA A 46 -4.26 6.74 -3.84
C ALA A 46 -3.66 6.11 -2.57
N SER A 47 -2.37 5.76 -2.60
CA SER A 47 -1.65 5.21 -1.44
C SER A 47 -1.52 6.26 -0.33
N ASP A 48 -1.17 7.50 -0.67
CA ASP A 48 -1.10 8.63 0.25
C ASP A 48 -2.48 8.94 0.86
N ALA A 49 -3.54 8.91 0.04
CA ALA A 49 -4.91 9.10 0.50
C ALA A 49 -5.34 7.99 1.48
N LEU A 50 -4.99 6.74 1.19
CA LEU A 50 -5.23 5.60 2.09
C LEU A 50 -4.46 5.76 3.40
N GLY A 51 -3.18 6.12 3.34
CA GLY A 51 -2.38 6.45 4.53
C GLY A 51 -2.98 7.59 5.34
N GLY A 52 -3.56 8.59 4.67
CA GLY A 52 -4.28 9.70 5.29
C GLY A 52 -5.48 9.28 6.13
N LEU A 53 -6.13 8.15 5.83
CA LEU A 53 -7.25 7.63 6.63
C LEU A 53 -6.81 7.23 8.05
N PHE A 54 -5.58 6.74 8.23
CA PHE A 54 -5.04 6.39 9.54
C PHE A 54 -4.72 7.62 10.42
N ARG A 55 -4.55 8.79 9.81
CA ARG A 55 -4.31 10.06 10.51
C ARG A 55 -5.61 10.74 10.96
N ALA A 56 -6.75 10.32 10.39
CA ALA A 56 -8.04 10.94 10.65
C ALA A 56 -8.72 10.27 11.86
N ASP A 57 -8.87 11.04 12.94
CA ASP A 57 -9.71 10.79 14.12
C ASP A 57 -9.60 9.40 14.81
N GLY A 58 -8.66 8.54 14.42
CA GLY A 58 -8.39 7.23 15.04
C GLY A 58 -9.38 6.11 14.68
N GLU A 59 -10.62 6.43 14.32
CA GLU A 59 -11.68 5.44 14.05
C GLU A 59 -11.29 4.41 12.97
N PHE A 60 -10.59 4.85 11.93
CA PHE A 60 -10.13 3.93 10.88
C PHE A 60 -9.08 2.94 11.40
N THR A 61 -8.15 3.43 12.22
CA THR A 61 -7.13 2.60 12.86
C THR A 61 -7.75 1.56 13.78
N GLU A 62 -8.72 1.97 14.60
CA GLU A 62 -9.47 1.07 15.48
C GLU A 62 -10.21 -0.01 14.68
N ALA A 63 -10.96 0.39 13.65
CA ALA A 63 -11.71 -0.54 12.82
C ALA A 63 -10.82 -1.59 12.12
N ILE A 64 -9.66 -1.19 11.59
CA ILE A 64 -8.71 -2.14 10.99
C ILE A 64 -8.14 -3.08 12.06
N ALA A 65 -7.72 -2.55 13.20
CA ALA A 65 -7.16 -3.36 14.27
C ALA A 65 -8.14 -4.40 14.84
N GLU A 66 -9.43 -4.06 14.97
CA GLU A 66 -10.45 -4.92 15.57
C GLU A 66 -11.08 -5.94 14.60
N HIS A 67 -11.01 -5.69 13.28
CA HIS A 67 -11.77 -6.46 12.30
C HIS A 67 -10.94 -7.12 11.21
N CYS A 68 -9.65 -6.77 11.09
CA CYS A 68 -8.74 -7.42 10.17
C CYS A 68 -7.97 -8.55 10.85
N ALA A 69 -7.65 -9.59 10.07
CA ALA A 69 -6.78 -10.65 10.53
C ALA A 69 -5.32 -10.18 10.58
N CYS A 70 -4.49 -10.87 11.39
CA CYS A 70 -3.05 -10.59 11.54
C CYS A 70 -2.33 -10.26 10.21
N GLY A 71 -2.51 -11.09 9.18
CA GLY A 71 -1.83 -10.88 7.89
C GLY A 71 -2.34 -9.67 7.09
N GLU A 72 -3.58 -9.24 7.31
CA GLU A 72 -4.12 -8.02 6.70
C GLU A 72 -3.58 -6.79 7.42
N VAL A 73 -3.50 -6.82 8.76
CA VAL A 73 -2.89 -5.77 9.58
C VAL A 73 -1.41 -5.60 9.22
N ASP A 74 -0.66 -6.68 9.07
CA ASP A 74 0.76 -6.64 8.66
C ASP A 74 0.95 -5.93 7.31
N VAL A 75 0.02 -6.10 6.37
CA VAL A 75 0.04 -5.41 5.07
C VAL A 75 -0.18 -3.90 5.26
N PHE A 76 -1.11 -3.48 6.12
CA PHE A 76 -1.33 -2.06 6.41
C PHE A 76 -0.14 -1.44 7.15
N VAL A 77 0.46 -2.14 8.10
CA VAL A 77 1.69 -1.71 8.78
C VAL A 77 2.83 -1.49 7.76
N ALA A 78 3.04 -2.45 6.86
CA ALA A 78 4.05 -2.33 5.81
C ALA A 78 3.78 -1.15 4.86
N LEU A 79 2.52 -0.90 4.48
CA LEU A 79 2.14 0.27 3.69
C LEU A 79 2.48 1.56 4.43
N LEU A 80 2.10 1.68 5.71
CA LEU A 80 2.35 2.88 6.52
C LEU A 80 3.86 3.13 6.68
N GLN A 81 4.67 2.09 6.91
CA GLN A 81 6.13 2.20 6.92
C GLN A 81 6.69 2.67 5.57
N ALA A 82 6.17 2.15 4.45
CA ALA A 82 6.57 2.59 3.11
C ALA A 82 6.22 4.07 2.84
N LEU A 83 5.14 4.56 3.44
CA LEU A 83 4.74 5.99 3.44
C LEU A 83 5.47 6.82 4.51
N SER A 84 6.46 6.23 5.20
CA SER A 84 7.20 6.84 6.32
C SER A 84 6.34 7.27 7.52
N ASP A 85 5.20 6.62 7.71
CA ASP A 85 4.24 6.89 8.78
C ASP A 85 4.35 5.85 9.91
N TYR A 86 5.53 5.83 10.54
CA TYR A 86 5.89 4.80 11.52
C TYR A 86 5.09 4.87 12.82
N ASP A 87 4.63 6.05 13.21
CA ASP A 87 3.84 6.23 14.43
C ASP A 87 2.46 5.59 14.27
N ASN A 88 1.78 5.83 13.14
CA ASN A 88 0.50 5.19 12.88
C ASN A 88 0.66 3.68 12.62
N ALA A 89 1.75 3.25 12.00
CA ALA A 89 2.06 1.83 11.83
C ALA A 89 2.19 1.12 13.19
N ALA A 90 2.93 1.73 14.13
CA ALA A 90 3.13 1.20 15.48
C ALA A 90 1.85 1.23 16.33
N ALA A 91 1.05 2.29 16.19
CA ALA A 91 -0.24 2.42 16.87
C ALA A 91 -1.24 1.36 16.39
N LEU A 92 -1.37 1.18 15.07
CA LEU A 92 -2.22 0.15 14.48
C LEU A 92 -1.86 -1.24 15.00
N LEU A 93 -0.56 -1.59 14.97
CA LEU A 93 -0.10 -2.90 15.40
C LEU A 93 -0.31 -3.13 16.89
N SER A 94 -0.04 -2.11 17.73
CA SER A 94 -0.32 -2.18 19.17
C SER A 94 -1.80 -2.47 19.44
N HIS A 95 -2.70 -1.73 18.79
CA HIS A 95 -4.13 -1.88 19.02
C HIS A 95 -4.64 -3.26 18.56
N HIS A 96 -4.14 -3.77 17.43
CA HIS A 96 -4.48 -5.11 16.96
C HIS A 96 -4.00 -6.19 17.96
N ILE A 97 -2.76 -6.08 18.42
CA ILE A 97 -2.18 -7.02 19.40
C ILE A 97 -2.99 -7.02 20.69
N GLU A 98 -3.35 -5.85 21.21
CA GLU A 98 -4.16 -5.73 22.43
C GLU A 98 -5.56 -6.34 22.26
N THR A 99 -6.16 -6.18 21.08
CA THR A 99 -7.50 -6.69 20.78
C THR A 99 -7.51 -8.22 20.63
N ASP A 100 -6.57 -8.76 19.85
CA ASP A 100 -6.54 -10.17 19.45
C ASP A 100 -5.61 -11.05 20.30
N GLN A 101 -4.85 -10.46 21.22
CA GLN A 101 -3.88 -11.13 22.09
C GLN A 101 -2.89 -11.99 21.28
N CYS A 102 -2.30 -11.36 20.25
CA CYS A 102 -1.51 -12.03 19.22
C CYS A 102 -0.03 -11.62 19.22
N GLU A 103 0.52 -11.19 20.35
CA GLU A 103 1.89 -10.67 20.52
C GLU A 103 2.96 -11.58 19.89
N ALA A 104 2.78 -12.90 20.00
CA ALA A 104 3.75 -13.89 19.52
C ALA A 104 3.85 -13.96 17.97
N LYS A 105 2.95 -13.31 17.23
CA LYS A 105 2.88 -13.37 15.75
C LYS A 105 3.44 -12.13 15.07
N HIS A 106 3.62 -11.04 15.80
CA HIS A 106 3.96 -9.74 15.25
C HIS A 106 5.24 -9.18 15.88
N PRO A 107 5.97 -8.29 15.19
CA PRO A 107 6.93 -7.43 15.87
C PRO A 107 6.18 -6.53 16.88
N ASN A 108 6.88 -6.05 17.89
CA ASN A 108 6.28 -5.05 18.79
C ASN A 108 6.37 -3.63 18.17
N ALA A 109 5.58 -2.70 18.71
CA ALA A 109 5.54 -1.33 18.22
C ALA A 109 6.89 -0.60 18.24
N ALA A 110 7.77 -0.89 19.20
CA ALA A 110 9.10 -0.29 19.24
C ALA A 110 10.00 -0.80 18.11
N GLU A 111 9.87 -2.08 17.73
CA GLU A 111 10.57 -2.64 16.55
C GLU A 111 10.07 -2.00 15.25
N VAL A 112 8.76 -1.74 15.14
CA VAL A 112 8.17 -1.03 13.98
C VAL A 112 8.68 0.40 13.90
N GLN A 113 8.76 1.13 15.02
CA GLN A 113 9.31 2.49 15.07
C GLN A 113 10.82 2.54 14.82
N ALA A 114 11.58 1.55 15.32
CA ALA A 114 13.03 1.49 15.11
C ALA A 114 13.41 1.30 13.65
N ALA A 115 12.52 0.76 12.81
CA ALA A 115 12.72 0.64 11.37
C ALA A 115 12.73 1.99 10.63
N ALA A 116 12.42 3.10 11.30
CA ALA A 116 12.46 4.46 10.74
C ALA A 116 13.87 5.07 10.62
N ALA A 117 14.88 4.43 11.22
CA ALA A 117 16.27 4.90 11.30
C ALA A 117 17.15 4.39 10.14
#